data_AF-A0A6P0DQ87-F1
#
_entry.id   AF-A0A6P0DQ87-F1
#
_cell.length_a   1.000
_cell.length_b   1.000
_cell.length_c   1.000
_cell.angle_alpha   90.00
_cell.angle_beta   90.00
_cell.angle_gamma   90.00
#
_symmetry.space_group_name_H-M   'P 1'
#
loop_
_entity.id
_entity.type
_entity.pdbx_description
1 polymer ?
#
loop_
_entity_poly.entity_id
_entity_poly.type
_entity_poly.pdbx_seq_one_letter_code
_entity_poly.pdbx_strand_id
1 'polypeptide(L)'
;IDHSGLLPKLAKAGYGGPIFATAATIDLCTIMLQDSGHIQESEVRQLNRRNLRRARETVEPIYTADDARSMLPQFIAVEYGEWRETVGGVRFRYWNAGHLMGSASIEVETPGADGATRILFSGDVGASNKLFENLPLAPSGVDYLICESTYGDREREEYALKDRRDRLREVVASSNSAGGVLLIPSFAVERTQEVLTDL
;
A
#
# COMPACT_ATOMS: atom_id res chain seq x y z
N ILE A 1 1.86 -1.64 -2.99
CA ILE A 1 1.88 -1.81 -4.47
C ILE A 1 0.70 -2.67 -4.91
N ASP A 2 0.45 -3.77 -4.23
CA ASP A 2 -0.84 -4.47 -4.18
C ASP A 2 -2.10 -3.57 -4.18
N HIS A 3 -2.11 -2.42 -3.50
CA HIS A 3 -3.29 -1.51 -3.50
C HIS A 3 -3.26 -0.40 -4.57
N SER A 4 -2.09 0.05 -5.00
CA SER A 4 -1.92 1.24 -5.86
C SER A 4 -1.24 0.97 -7.20
N GLY A 5 -0.67 -0.23 -7.38
CA GLY A 5 0.29 -0.57 -8.42
C GLY A 5 -0.28 -0.63 -9.82
N LEU A 6 -1.61 -0.67 -9.97
CA LEU A 6 -2.29 -0.63 -11.27
C LEU A 6 -2.90 0.73 -11.61
N LEU A 7 -2.76 1.74 -10.75
CA LEU A 7 -3.15 3.11 -11.09
C LEU A 7 -2.50 3.58 -12.41
N PRO A 8 -1.20 3.31 -12.71
CA PRO A 8 -0.59 3.77 -13.96
C PRO A 8 -1.22 3.11 -15.18
N LYS A 9 -1.60 1.83 -15.06
CA LYS A 9 -2.32 1.10 -16.10
C LYS A 9 -3.70 1.72 -16.36
N LEU A 10 -4.42 2.12 -15.30
CA LEU A 10 -5.73 2.76 -15.41
C LEU A 10 -5.62 4.11 -16.12
N ALA A 11 -4.63 4.93 -15.75
CA ALA A 11 -4.35 6.21 -16.41
C ALA A 11 -3.98 6.01 -17.89
N LYS A 12 -3.09 5.05 -18.19
CA LYS A 12 -2.72 4.65 -19.55
C LYS A 12 -3.91 4.19 -20.40
N ALA A 13 -4.91 3.56 -19.78
CA ALA A 13 -6.13 3.12 -20.43
C ALA A 13 -7.13 4.27 -20.72
N GLY A 14 -6.80 5.52 -20.35
CA GLY A 14 -7.58 6.71 -20.66
C GLY A 14 -8.31 7.34 -19.47
N TYR A 15 -8.10 6.84 -18.25
CA TYR A 15 -8.62 7.53 -17.07
C TYR A 15 -7.86 8.84 -16.82
N GLY A 16 -8.57 9.97 -16.87
CA GLY A 16 -8.04 11.30 -16.61
C GLY A 16 -8.65 11.99 -15.38
N GLY A 17 -9.40 11.25 -14.57
CA GLY A 17 -10.04 11.78 -13.36
C GLY A 17 -9.08 11.92 -12.18
N PRO A 18 -9.54 12.50 -11.06
CA PRO A 18 -8.73 12.64 -9.86
C PRO A 18 -8.46 11.30 -9.18
N ILE A 19 -7.33 11.19 -8.51
CA ILE A 19 -6.98 10.08 -7.62
C ILE A 19 -6.78 10.66 -6.23
N PHE A 20 -7.74 10.42 -5.33
CA PHE A 20 -7.66 10.92 -3.96
C PHE A 20 -6.79 10.00 -3.11
N ALA A 21 -5.90 10.60 -2.30
CA ALA A 21 -5.04 9.89 -1.37
C ALA A 21 -4.54 10.87 -0.29
N THR A 22 -4.02 10.35 0.82
CA THR A 22 -3.32 11.18 1.81
C THR A 22 -1.99 11.69 1.23
N ALA A 23 -1.49 12.82 1.73
CA ALA A 23 -0.21 13.38 1.27
C ALA A 23 0.94 12.34 1.34
N ALA A 24 1.07 11.64 2.47
CA ALA A 24 2.08 10.60 2.63
C ALA A 24 1.91 9.42 1.65
N THR A 25 0.68 9.02 1.32
CA THR A 25 0.44 7.99 0.29
C THR A 25 0.88 8.48 -1.09
N ILE A 26 0.66 9.76 -1.42
CA ILE A 26 1.09 10.36 -2.69
C ILE A 26 2.61 10.38 -2.79
N ASP A 27 3.31 10.77 -1.72
CA ASP A 27 4.77 10.79 -1.66
C ASP A 27 5.34 9.38 -1.90
N LEU A 28 4.78 8.37 -1.23
CA LEU A 28 5.17 6.98 -1.43
C LEU A 28 4.89 6.52 -2.87
N CYS A 29 3.70 6.78 -3.39
CA CYS A 29 3.33 6.40 -4.76
C CYS A 29 4.22 7.06 -5.81
N THR A 30 4.64 8.30 -5.59
CA THR A 30 5.54 9.05 -6.50
C THR A 30 6.83 8.28 -6.77
N ILE A 31 7.39 7.63 -5.76
CA ILE A 31 8.64 6.86 -5.88
C ILE A 31 8.34 5.43 -6.31
N MET A 32 7.44 4.75 -5.59
CA MET A 32 7.22 3.31 -5.73
C MET A 32 6.62 2.93 -7.10
N LEU A 33 5.74 3.76 -7.66
CA LEU A 33 5.12 3.45 -8.97
C LEU A 33 6.13 3.59 -10.11
N GLN A 34 7.01 4.59 -10.07
CA GLN A 34 8.07 4.75 -11.06
C GLN A 34 9.08 3.60 -10.98
N ASP A 35 9.49 3.21 -9.76
CA ASP A 35 10.39 2.06 -9.55
C ASP A 35 9.76 0.74 -10.05
N SER A 36 8.47 0.51 -9.74
CA SER A 36 7.75 -0.65 -10.25
C SER A 36 7.67 -0.67 -11.78
N GLY A 37 7.46 0.48 -12.42
CA GLY A 37 7.52 0.62 -13.87
C GLY A 37 8.91 0.27 -14.42
N HIS A 38 9.98 0.75 -13.76
CA HIS A 38 11.36 0.47 -14.16
C HIS A 38 11.72 -1.03 -14.08
N ILE A 39 11.29 -1.70 -13.00
CA ILE A 39 11.46 -3.13 -12.83
C ILE A 39 10.77 -3.89 -13.98
N GLN A 40 9.52 -3.54 -14.28
CA GLN A 40 8.76 -4.15 -15.39
C GLN A 40 9.48 -3.98 -16.74
N GLU A 41 9.98 -2.77 -17.04
CA GLU A 41 10.76 -2.52 -18.26
C GLU A 41 12.02 -3.39 -18.33
N SER A 42 12.73 -3.56 -17.20
CA SER A 42 13.93 -4.39 -17.13
C SER A 42 13.61 -5.88 -17.37
N GLU A 43 12.58 -6.39 -16.71
CA GLU A 43 12.14 -7.78 -16.85
C GLU A 43 11.64 -8.10 -18.26
N VAL A 44 10.84 -7.20 -18.85
CA VAL A 44 10.36 -7.32 -20.22
C VAL A 44 11.50 -7.29 -21.22
N ARG A 45 12.50 -6.39 -21.07
CA ARG A 45 13.70 -6.40 -21.92
C ARG A 45 14.43 -7.73 -21.85
N GLN A 46 14.61 -8.30 -20.65
CA GLN A 46 15.27 -9.59 -20.50
C GLN A 46 14.45 -10.74 -21.11
N LEU A 47 13.13 -10.73 -20.92
CA LEU A 47 12.21 -11.70 -21.50
C LEU A 47 12.20 -11.64 -23.02
N ASN A 48 12.10 -10.44 -23.61
CA ASN A 48 12.10 -10.25 -25.06
C ASN A 48 13.41 -10.72 -25.71
N ARG A 49 14.57 -10.50 -25.07
CA ARG A 49 15.84 -11.10 -25.52
C ARG A 49 15.78 -12.63 -25.62
N ARG A 50 15.09 -13.30 -24.68
CA ARG A 50 14.91 -14.76 -24.70
C ARG A 50 13.85 -15.18 -25.73
N ASN A 51 12.77 -14.43 -25.88
CA ASN A 51 11.70 -14.73 -26.84
C ASN A 51 12.21 -14.65 -28.27
N LEU A 52 12.97 -13.60 -28.62
CA LEU A 52 13.60 -13.46 -29.93
C LEU A 52 14.51 -14.65 -30.27
N ARG A 53 15.31 -15.13 -29.32
CA ARG A 53 16.15 -16.34 -29.48
C ARG A 53 15.35 -17.63 -29.69
N ARG A 54 14.10 -17.65 -29.24
CA ARG A 54 13.18 -18.81 -29.31
C ARG A 54 12.11 -18.65 -30.40
N ALA A 55 12.23 -17.64 -31.27
CA ALA A 55 11.22 -17.29 -32.27
C ALA A 55 9.79 -17.13 -31.69
N ARG A 56 9.70 -16.51 -30.50
CA ARG A 56 8.44 -16.16 -29.84
C ARG A 56 8.17 -14.66 -29.94
N GLU A 57 6.90 -14.29 -29.85
CA GLU A 57 6.47 -12.89 -29.83
C GLU A 57 7.05 -12.12 -28.63
N THR A 58 7.28 -10.83 -28.83
CA THR A 58 7.67 -9.91 -27.75
C THR A 58 6.46 -9.49 -26.94
N VAL A 59 6.69 -9.14 -25.69
CA VAL A 59 5.67 -8.57 -24.79
C VAL A 59 6.04 -7.15 -24.39
N GLU A 60 5.06 -6.41 -23.90
CA GLU A 60 5.23 -5.04 -23.39
C GLU A 60 4.98 -5.01 -21.87
N PRO A 61 5.59 -4.07 -21.13
CA PRO A 61 5.30 -3.90 -19.71
C PRO A 61 3.85 -3.44 -19.50
N ILE A 62 3.27 -3.74 -18.33
CA ILE A 62 1.90 -3.34 -18.00
C ILE A 62 1.80 -1.81 -18.05
N TYR A 63 2.83 -1.15 -17.53
CA TYR A 63 3.09 0.28 -17.66
C TYR A 63 4.60 0.54 -17.50
N THR A 64 5.06 1.68 -18.00
CA THR A 64 6.46 2.13 -17.92
C THR A 64 6.68 3.08 -16.75
N ALA A 65 7.94 3.36 -16.39
CA ALA A 65 8.25 4.41 -15.42
C ALA A 65 7.72 5.79 -15.88
N ASP A 66 7.66 6.03 -17.19
CA ASP A 66 7.10 7.27 -17.76
C ASP A 66 5.57 7.34 -17.65
N ASP A 67 4.87 6.22 -17.87
CA ASP A 67 3.43 6.10 -17.62
C ASP A 67 3.13 6.43 -16.14
N ALA A 68 3.95 5.89 -15.23
CA ALA A 68 3.84 6.12 -13.79
C ALA A 68 4.15 7.56 -13.38
N ARG A 69 5.04 8.25 -14.08
CA ARG A 69 5.33 9.67 -13.85
C ARG A 69 4.22 10.57 -14.38
N SER A 70 3.72 10.27 -15.58
CA SER A 70 2.75 11.10 -16.31
C SER A 70 1.39 11.17 -15.61
N MET A 71 1.03 10.16 -14.82
CA MET A 71 -0.21 10.15 -14.04
C MET A 71 -0.15 10.99 -12.75
N LEU A 72 1.05 11.32 -12.24
CA LEU A 72 1.19 11.93 -10.90
C LEU A 72 0.36 13.21 -10.71
N PRO A 73 0.17 14.08 -11.72
CA PRO A 73 -0.72 15.24 -11.60
C PRO A 73 -2.19 14.91 -11.33
N GLN A 74 -2.63 13.66 -11.50
CA GLN A 74 -4.00 13.23 -11.16
C GLN A 74 -4.22 13.11 -9.65
N PHE A 75 -3.15 12.98 -8.85
CA PHE A 75 -3.28 12.86 -7.41
C PHE A 75 -3.81 14.16 -6.78
N ILE A 76 -4.78 14.00 -5.87
CA ILE A 76 -5.31 15.07 -5.04
C ILE A 76 -5.14 14.66 -3.58
N ALA A 77 -4.33 15.43 -2.85
CA ALA A 77 -4.13 15.25 -1.43
C ALA A 77 -5.43 15.58 -0.67
N VAL A 78 -5.81 14.70 0.26
CA VAL A 78 -6.94 14.91 1.17
C VAL A 78 -6.55 14.61 2.61
N GLU A 79 -7.09 15.39 3.52
CA GLU A 79 -6.88 15.24 4.95
C GLU A 79 -7.81 14.18 5.55
N TYR A 80 -7.40 13.60 6.67
CA TYR A 80 -8.27 12.71 7.44
C TYR A 80 -9.48 13.46 8.00
N GLY A 81 -10.62 12.78 8.08
CA GLY A 81 -11.85 13.30 8.67
C GLY A 81 -12.60 14.34 7.82
N GLU A 82 -12.00 14.87 6.75
CA GLU A 82 -12.63 15.83 5.86
C GLU A 82 -13.53 15.14 4.83
N TRP A 83 -14.81 15.52 4.81
CA TRP A 83 -15.71 15.09 3.75
C TRP A 83 -15.34 15.73 2.41
N ARG A 84 -15.27 14.90 1.38
CA ARG A 84 -15.21 15.27 -0.03
C ARG A 84 -16.42 14.70 -0.75
N GLU A 85 -16.79 15.32 -1.85
CA GLU A 85 -17.91 14.90 -2.67
C GLU A 85 -17.46 14.71 -4.11
N THR A 86 -17.88 13.61 -4.72
CA THR A 86 -17.59 13.27 -6.11
C THR A 86 -18.73 13.68 -7.02
N VAL A 87 -18.49 13.66 -8.33
CA VAL A 87 -19.54 13.88 -9.33
C VAL A 87 -20.56 12.74 -9.21
N GLY A 88 -21.79 13.07 -8.82
CA GLY A 88 -22.88 12.10 -8.59
C GLY A 88 -23.35 12.00 -7.13
N GLY A 89 -22.87 12.86 -6.24
CA GLY A 89 -23.39 12.97 -4.86
C GLY A 89 -22.84 11.93 -3.89
N VAL A 90 -21.88 11.10 -4.32
CA VAL A 90 -21.17 10.18 -3.41
C VAL A 90 -20.14 10.99 -2.63
N ARG A 91 -20.23 10.91 -1.31
CA ARG A 91 -19.30 11.57 -0.38
C ARG A 91 -18.34 10.55 0.19
N PHE A 92 -17.12 10.97 0.50
CA PHE A 92 -16.15 10.13 1.18
C PHE A 92 -15.27 10.93 2.13
N ARG A 93 -14.68 10.25 3.11
CA ARG A 93 -13.58 10.79 3.93
C ARG A 93 -12.66 9.67 4.37
N TYR A 94 -11.43 10.04 4.72
CA TYR A 94 -10.43 9.09 5.19
C TYR A 94 -10.30 9.05 6.70
N TRP A 95 -9.96 7.87 7.20
CA TRP A 95 -9.63 7.60 8.59
C TRP A 95 -8.27 6.95 8.66
N ASN A 96 -7.43 7.33 9.63
CA ASN A 96 -6.13 6.70 9.82
C ASN A 96 -6.30 5.19 10.04
N ALA A 97 -5.71 4.36 9.16
CA ALA A 97 -5.75 2.91 9.30
C ALA A 97 -4.64 2.36 10.20
N GLY A 98 -3.64 3.18 10.57
CA GLY A 98 -2.51 2.79 11.41
C GLY A 98 -1.61 1.71 10.79
N HIS A 99 -1.77 1.40 9.51
CA HIS A 99 -1.06 0.33 8.83
C HIS A 99 0.28 0.77 8.26
N LEU A 100 0.34 1.93 7.62
CA LEU A 100 1.53 2.58 7.08
C LEU A 100 1.36 4.09 7.25
N MET A 101 2.45 4.83 7.15
CA MET A 101 2.37 6.28 7.15
C MET A 101 1.47 6.75 5.99
N GLY A 102 0.38 7.43 6.33
CA GLY A 102 -0.63 7.85 5.35
C GLY A 102 -1.69 6.81 5.00
N SER A 103 -1.63 5.59 5.56
CA SER A 103 -2.64 4.56 5.34
C SER A 103 -4.02 5.00 5.81
N ALA A 104 -5.03 4.67 5.01
CA ALA A 104 -6.39 5.13 5.24
C ALA A 104 -7.41 4.03 5.05
N SER A 105 -8.39 3.99 5.96
CA SER A 105 -9.71 3.44 5.71
C SER A 105 -10.56 4.52 5.06
N ILE A 106 -11.45 4.14 4.14
CA ILE A 106 -12.35 5.08 3.43
C ILE A 106 -13.80 4.83 3.85
N GLU A 107 -14.40 5.85 4.46
CA GLU A 107 -15.84 5.91 4.67
C GLU A 107 -16.48 6.54 3.46
N VAL A 108 -17.48 5.86 2.89
CA VAL A 108 -18.23 6.27 1.71
C VAL A 108 -19.69 6.39 2.08
N GLU A 109 -20.29 7.53 1.77
CA GLU A 109 -21.72 7.79 1.90
C GLU A 109 -22.31 7.91 0.49
N THR A 110 -23.22 6.98 0.16
CA THR A 110 -23.90 6.93 -1.14
C THR A 110 -25.37 7.37 -0.98
N PRO A 111 -25.90 8.20 -1.88
CA PRO A 111 -27.30 8.59 -1.83
C PRO A 111 -28.19 7.39 -2.21
N GLY A 112 -29.28 7.19 -1.47
CA GLY A 112 -30.26 6.12 -1.70
C GLY A 112 -31.70 6.62 -1.53
N ALA A 113 -32.67 5.85 -2.05
CA ALA A 113 -34.09 6.21 -2.02
C ALA A 113 -34.65 6.36 -0.59
N ASP A 114 -34.17 5.52 0.34
CA ASP A 114 -34.61 5.47 1.73
C ASP A 114 -33.62 6.17 2.70
N GLY A 115 -32.70 6.97 2.16
CA GLY A 115 -31.62 7.62 2.92
C GLY A 115 -30.23 7.24 2.39
N ALA A 116 -29.20 7.88 2.95
CA ALA A 116 -27.82 7.61 2.56
C ALA A 116 -27.31 6.31 3.18
N THR A 117 -26.62 5.49 2.40
CA THR A 117 -25.95 4.26 2.89
C THR A 117 -24.49 4.54 3.16
N ARG A 118 -24.01 4.14 4.34
CA ARG A 118 -22.62 4.30 4.79
C ARG A 118 -21.85 2.99 4.75
N ILE A 119 -20.75 3.00 4.00
CA ILE A 119 -19.88 1.85 3.79
C ILE A 119 -18.47 2.23 4.25
N LEU A 120 -17.84 1.38 5.06
CA LEU A 120 -16.43 1.53 5.40
C LEU A 120 -15.61 0.45 4.72
N PHE A 121 -14.59 0.85 3.96
CA PHE A 121 -13.55 -0.05 3.49
C PHE A 121 -12.31 0.16 4.38
N SER A 122 -11.81 -0.91 4.99
CA SER A 122 -10.72 -0.80 5.95
C SER A 122 -9.39 -0.43 5.31
N GLY A 123 -9.14 -0.87 4.07
CA GLY A 123 -7.77 -1.05 3.59
C GLY A 123 -7.05 -2.08 4.45
N ASP A 124 -5.72 -2.04 4.47
CA ASP A 124 -4.95 -2.80 5.46
C ASP A 124 -4.94 -2.05 6.78
N VAL A 125 -5.11 -2.77 7.90
CA VAL A 125 -5.26 -2.18 9.23
C VAL A 125 -4.03 -2.45 10.09
N GLY A 126 -3.63 -1.41 10.82
CA GLY A 126 -2.52 -1.42 11.76
C GLY A 126 -2.74 -2.33 12.96
N ALA A 127 -1.63 -2.85 13.49
CA ALA A 127 -1.62 -3.46 14.82
C ALA A 127 -1.50 -2.37 15.89
N SER A 128 -1.91 -2.69 17.11
CA SER A 128 -1.84 -1.82 18.29
C SER A 128 -0.42 -1.36 18.69
N ASN A 129 0.64 -2.04 18.22
CA ASN A 129 2.03 -1.85 18.70
C ASN A 129 3.04 -1.48 17.60
N LYS A 130 2.71 -0.53 16.71
CA LYS A 130 3.68 0.01 15.73
C LYS A 130 4.40 1.25 16.26
N LEU A 131 5.68 1.37 15.94
CA LEU A 131 6.56 2.44 16.47
C LEU A 131 6.25 3.82 15.87
N PHE A 132 5.75 3.86 14.64
CA PHE A 132 5.62 5.08 13.84
C PHE A 132 4.17 5.45 13.53
N GLU A 133 3.20 4.63 13.95
CA GLU A 133 1.79 4.78 13.57
C GLU A 133 0.90 4.97 14.79
N ASN A 134 -0.05 5.90 14.67
CA ASN A 134 -1.14 6.02 15.63
C ASN A 134 -2.09 4.82 15.52
N LEU A 135 -2.85 4.56 16.58
CA LEU A 135 -3.91 3.56 16.56
C LEU A 135 -4.90 3.83 15.41
N PRO A 136 -5.44 2.77 14.79
CA PRO A 136 -6.46 2.91 13.77
C PRO A 136 -7.68 3.63 14.33
N LEU A 137 -8.25 4.53 13.53
CA LEU A 137 -9.49 5.25 13.82
C LEU A 137 -10.57 4.82 12.83
N ALA A 138 -11.83 4.87 13.24
CA ALA A 138 -12.96 4.53 12.41
C ALA A 138 -14.22 5.30 12.84
N PRO A 139 -15.18 5.52 11.92
CA PRO A 139 -16.49 6.07 12.27
C PRO A 139 -17.32 5.04 13.06
N SER A 140 -18.34 5.51 13.75
CA SER A 140 -19.42 4.68 14.28
C SER A 140 -20.65 4.76 13.39
N GLY A 141 -21.53 3.75 13.48
CA GLY A 141 -22.82 3.74 12.77
C GLY A 141 -22.70 3.59 11.25
N VAL A 142 -21.81 2.70 10.79
CA VAL A 142 -21.73 2.29 9.38
C VAL A 142 -22.69 1.13 9.13
N ASP A 143 -23.31 1.11 7.95
CA ASP A 143 -24.24 0.03 7.56
C ASP A 143 -23.48 -1.21 7.10
N TYR A 144 -22.38 -1.00 6.39
CA TYR A 144 -21.53 -2.07 5.85
C TYR A 144 -20.06 -1.83 6.18
N LEU A 145 -19.37 -2.91 6.55
CA LEU A 145 -17.93 -2.94 6.75
C LEU A 145 -17.31 -3.97 5.79
N ILE A 146 -16.40 -3.50 4.94
CA ILE A 146 -15.55 -4.33 4.09
C ILE A 146 -14.16 -4.31 4.72
N CYS A 147 -13.82 -5.40 5.40
CA CYS A 147 -12.61 -5.53 6.19
C CYS A 147 -11.61 -6.46 5.51
N GLU A 148 -10.32 -6.12 5.58
CA GLU A 148 -9.24 -7.05 5.26
C GLU A 148 -9.25 -8.26 6.21
N SER A 149 -8.54 -9.31 5.82
CA SER A 149 -8.49 -10.58 6.57
C SER A 149 -7.12 -11.26 6.48
N THR A 150 -6.03 -10.49 6.35
CA THR A 150 -4.67 -11.02 6.17
C THR A 150 -4.27 -12.06 7.22
N TYR A 151 -4.77 -11.91 8.45
CA TYR A 151 -4.54 -12.82 9.58
C TYR A 151 -5.85 -13.43 10.11
N GLY A 152 -6.91 -13.51 9.30
CA GLY A 152 -8.24 -13.95 9.75
C GLY A 152 -8.32 -15.43 10.16
N ASP A 153 -7.29 -16.23 9.88
CA ASP A 153 -7.24 -17.67 10.16
C ASP A 153 -6.53 -18.02 11.48
N ARG A 154 -5.95 -17.05 12.18
CA ARG A 154 -5.14 -17.28 13.39
C ARG A 154 -5.25 -16.17 14.41
N GLU A 155 -5.09 -16.53 15.67
CA GLU A 155 -4.88 -15.55 16.72
C GLU A 155 -3.47 -14.97 16.62
N ARG A 156 -3.36 -13.66 16.78
CA ARG A 156 -2.07 -12.96 16.70
C ARG A 156 -1.47 -12.91 18.10
N GLU A 157 -0.28 -13.48 18.26
CA GLU A 157 0.50 -13.28 19.48
C GLU A 157 0.85 -11.80 19.61
N GLU A 158 0.38 -11.14 20.68
CA GLU A 158 0.83 -9.81 21.03
C GLU A 158 2.27 -9.88 21.55
N TYR A 159 3.24 -9.70 20.65
CA TYR A 159 4.62 -9.55 21.08
C TYR A 159 4.82 -8.17 21.69
N ALA A 160 5.31 -8.13 22.94
CA ALA A 160 5.87 -6.90 23.46
C ALA A 160 7.08 -6.50 22.59
N LEU A 161 7.32 -5.21 22.42
CA LEU A 161 8.47 -4.69 21.66
C LEU A 161 9.80 -5.31 22.12
N LYS A 162 9.90 -5.62 23.42
CA LYS A 162 11.06 -6.31 24.00
C LYS A 162 11.24 -7.72 23.44
N ASP A 163 10.18 -8.52 23.41
CA ASP A 163 10.25 -9.92 22.94
C ASP A 163 10.61 -9.99 21.45
N ARG A 164 10.10 -9.03 20.66
CA ARG A 164 10.47 -8.87 19.24
C ARG A 164 11.97 -8.61 19.08
N ARG A 165 12.53 -7.69 19.86
CA ARG A 165 13.96 -7.36 19.85
C ARG A 165 14.83 -8.51 20.36
N ASP A 166 14.41 -9.19 21.42
CA ASP A 166 15.14 -10.33 21.97
C ASP A 166 15.26 -11.47 20.94
N ARG A 167 14.18 -11.77 20.20
CA ARG A 167 14.20 -12.73 19.08
C ARG A 167 15.11 -12.28 17.93
N LEU A 168 15.05 -11.01 17.53
CA LEU A 168 15.93 -10.50 16.47
C LEU A 168 17.41 -10.60 16.88
N ARG A 169 17.73 -10.26 18.13
CA ARG A 169 19.08 -10.41 18.69
C ARG A 169 19.57 -11.84 18.60
N GLU A 170 18.74 -12.83 18.92
CA GLU A 170 19.12 -14.25 18.82
C GLU A 170 19.43 -14.67 17.38
N VAL A 171 18.64 -14.21 16.40
CA VAL A 171 18.88 -14.46 14.97
C VAL A 171 20.18 -13.81 14.49
N VAL A 172 20.44 -12.56 14.90
CA VAL A 172 21.68 -11.85 14.56
C VAL A 172 22.90 -12.53 15.19
N ALA A 173 22.82 -12.86 16.48
CA ALA A 173 23.91 -13.49 17.21
C ALA A 173 24.26 -14.87 16.66
N SER A 174 23.26 -15.69 16.32
CA SER A 174 23.46 -17.01 15.73
C SER A 174 24.05 -16.94 14.31
N SER A 175 23.64 -15.96 13.50
CA SER A 175 24.20 -15.75 12.16
C SER A 175 25.67 -15.31 12.23
N ASN A 176 25.99 -14.41 13.17
CA ASN A 176 27.35 -13.92 13.36
C ASN A 176 28.30 -15.00 13.92
N SER A 177 27.84 -15.82 14.88
CA SER A 177 28.65 -16.89 15.47
C SER A 177 29.00 -18.00 14.48
N ALA A 178 28.15 -18.23 13.47
CA ALA A 178 28.41 -19.14 12.36
C ALA A 178 29.37 -18.57 11.30
N GLY A 179 29.82 -17.31 11.42
CA GLY A 179 30.64 -16.62 10.43
C GLY A 179 29.92 -16.35 9.09
N GLY A 180 28.58 -16.39 9.10
CA GLY A 180 27.73 -16.23 7.92
C GLY A 180 27.25 -14.80 7.71
N VAL A 181 26.58 -14.56 6.57
CA VAL A 181 25.90 -13.30 6.25
C VAL A 181 24.41 -13.43 6.56
N LEU A 182 23.85 -12.51 7.34
CA LEU A 182 22.40 -12.42 7.56
C LEU A 182 21.76 -11.59 6.44
N LEU A 183 20.90 -12.23 5.64
CA LEU A 183 20.12 -11.59 4.60
C LEU A 183 18.66 -11.39 5.06
N ILE A 184 18.19 -10.14 5.10
CA ILE A 184 16.82 -9.79 5.51
C ILE A 184 16.08 -9.15 4.33
N PRO A 185 15.28 -9.91 3.57
CA PRO A 185 14.43 -9.34 2.53
C PRO A 185 13.30 -8.53 3.19
N SER A 186 13.13 -7.28 2.78
CA SER A 186 12.04 -6.42 3.28
C SER A 186 11.54 -5.51 2.16
N PHE A 187 10.28 -5.07 2.28
CA PHE A 187 9.77 -4.00 1.44
C PHE A 187 10.50 -2.70 1.79
N ALA A 188 10.75 -1.87 0.77
CA ALA A 188 11.44 -0.59 0.93
C ALA A 188 10.73 0.40 1.87
N VAL A 189 9.45 0.14 2.20
CA VAL A 189 8.62 1.00 3.03
C VAL A 189 8.14 0.22 4.25
N GLU A 190 8.17 0.89 5.40
CA GLU A 190 7.86 0.44 6.76
C GLU A 190 8.74 -0.68 7.32
N ARG A 191 8.73 -1.88 6.71
CA ARG A 191 9.35 -3.05 7.35
C ARG A 191 10.86 -2.89 7.52
N THR A 192 11.52 -2.25 6.56
CA THR A 192 12.93 -1.87 6.71
C THR A 192 13.13 -0.93 7.89
N GLN A 193 12.28 0.08 8.06
CA GLN A 193 12.36 1.10 9.13
C GLN A 193 12.15 0.47 10.51
N GLU A 194 11.19 -0.45 10.64
CA GLU A 194 10.96 -1.19 11.89
C GLU A 194 12.19 -2.05 12.25
N VAL A 195 12.72 -2.80 11.29
CA VAL A 195 13.91 -3.65 11.52
C VAL A 195 15.13 -2.81 11.90
N LEU A 196 15.38 -1.70 11.19
CA LEU A 196 16.49 -0.79 11.50
C LEU A 196 16.39 -0.17 12.89
N THR A 197 15.19 -0.04 13.45
CA THR A 197 15.00 0.51 14.80
C THR A 197 15.19 -0.55 15.91
N ASP A 198 15.17 -1.82 15.54
CA ASP A 198 15.34 -2.95 16.47
C ASP A 198 16.74 -3.57 16.43
N LEU A 199 17.49 -3.37 15.34
CA LEU A 199 18.91 -3.70 15.23
C LEU A 199 19.78 -2.75 16.08
#